data_AF-A0A832F515-F1
#
_entry.id   AF-A0A832F515-F1
#
_cell.length_a   1.000
_cell.length_b   1.000
_cell.length_c   1.000
_cell.angle_alpha   90.00
_cell.angle_beta   90.00
_cell.angle_gamma   90.00
#
_symmetry.space_group_name_H-M   'P 1'
#
loop_
_entity.id
_entity.type
_entity.pdbx_description
1 polymer ?
#
loop_
_entity_poly.entity_id
_entity_poly.type
_entity_poly.pdbx_seq_one_letter_code
_entity_poly.pdbx_strand_id
1 'polypeptide(L)'
;MAPSSDGRSAPSHERYPPMYIPDLQEGRDLVPWHCPLQQLMRYHMPCAARLRLHAIFSFAMAQIFPFTAVTYSAQAGDPARLICPPYDIISPQQQEALYATSPWNYVRVVLNNAPGPQRYSQSAAALQEWLRSGILVKQESPALYLYRQSFPHPITGAPTFRMGFFCALRLEPYSSGVVLPHENTRAQAKEDRLNLMRATKANPEPILG
;
A
#
# COMPACT_ATOMS: atom_id res chain seq x y z
N MET A 1 -6.25 21.05 54.01
CA MET A 1 -5.46 21.55 52.87
C MET A 1 -5.70 20.62 51.69
N ALA A 2 -6.50 21.07 50.73
CA ALA A 2 -6.75 20.40 49.46
C ALA A 2 -6.52 21.46 48.36
N PRO A 3 -5.73 21.19 47.30
CA PRO A 3 -5.76 21.96 46.07
C PRO A 3 -6.66 21.24 45.06
N SER A 4 -7.78 21.85 44.67
CA SER A 4 -7.92 22.77 43.52
C SER A 4 -7.96 22.02 42.17
N SER A 5 -9.18 21.87 41.68
CA SER A 5 -9.56 21.44 40.33
C SER A 5 -9.14 22.48 39.30
N ASP A 6 -8.23 22.11 38.39
CA ASP A 6 -7.98 22.87 37.17
C ASP A 6 -8.47 22.07 35.97
N GLY A 7 -9.57 22.56 35.40
CA GLY A 7 -10.16 22.06 34.17
C GLY A 7 -9.27 22.40 32.98
N ARG A 8 -8.81 21.37 32.28
CA ARG A 8 -8.42 21.48 30.87
C ARG A 8 -9.26 20.49 30.09
N SER A 9 -10.23 21.04 29.38
CA SER A 9 -11.04 20.39 28.36
C SER A 9 -10.15 19.72 27.32
N ALA A 10 -10.33 18.41 27.13
CA ALA A 10 -9.75 17.66 26.03
C ALA A 10 -10.31 18.19 24.69
N PRO A 11 -9.48 18.36 23.64
CA PRO A 11 -9.99 18.69 22.32
C PRO A 11 -10.80 17.50 21.77
N SER A 12 -11.96 17.84 21.24
CA SER A 12 -12.94 16.93 20.65
C SER A 12 -12.31 16.01 19.61
N HIS A 13 -12.52 14.70 19.78
CA HIS A 13 -12.30 13.70 18.75
C HIS A 13 -13.08 14.10 17.48
N GLU A 14 -12.36 14.54 16.46
CA GLU A 14 -12.85 14.68 15.10
C GLU A 14 -13.17 13.27 14.60
N ARG A 15 -14.45 12.91 14.70
CA ARG A 15 -14.98 11.62 14.25
C ARG A 15 -14.94 11.62 12.72
N TYR A 16 -13.95 10.94 12.15
CA TYR A 16 -14.06 10.48 10.77
C TYR A 16 -15.34 9.64 10.64
N PRO A 17 -16.17 9.87 9.61
CA PRO A 17 -17.35 9.05 9.39
C PRO A 17 -16.91 7.59 9.17
N PRO A 18 -17.69 6.60 9.65
CA PRO A 18 -17.36 5.20 9.42
C PRO A 18 -17.25 4.95 7.91
N MET A 19 -16.10 4.43 7.49
CA MET A 19 -15.87 4.01 6.11
C MET A 19 -16.88 2.88 5.81
N TYR A 20 -17.89 3.20 5.01
CA TYR A 20 -18.90 2.26 4.57
C TYR A 20 -18.24 1.22 3.65
N ILE A 21 -18.26 -0.05 4.06
CA ILE A 21 -17.91 -1.19 3.22
C ILE A 21 -19.24 -1.70 2.64
N PRO A 22 -19.56 -1.46 1.36
CA PRO A 22 -20.76 -2.05 0.78
C PRO A 22 -20.54 -3.55 0.56
N ASP A 23 -21.58 -4.34 0.87
CA ASP A 23 -21.75 -5.68 0.31
C ASP A 23 -21.89 -5.53 -1.22
N LEU A 24 -20.89 -5.97 -1.98
CA LEU A 24 -20.88 -5.93 -3.44
C LEU A 24 -21.24 -7.30 -4.00
N GLN A 25 -22.42 -7.39 -4.61
CA GLN A 25 -22.84 -8.54 -5.41
C GLN A 25 -22.03 -8.66 -6.71
N GLU A 26 -21.85 -9.91 -7.13
CA GLU A 26 -21.10 -10.35 -8.30
C GLU A 26 -21.48 -9.60 -9.59
N GLY A 27 -20.46 -9.08 -10.27
CA GLY A 27 -20.53 -8.64 -11.66
C GLY A 27 -19.32 -9.19 -12.42
N ARG A 28 -19.46 -10.42 -12.93
CA ARG A 28 -18.53 -11.01 -13.90
C ARG A 28 -18.76 -10.34 -15.25
N ASP A 29 -17.75 -9.65 -15.75
CA ASP A 29 -17.55 -9.40 -17.19
C ASP A 29 -16.06 -9.20 -17.45
N LEU A 30 -15.39 -10.30 -17.82
CA LEU A 30 -14.03 -10.27 -18.37
C LEU A 30 -14.14 -9.85 -19.84
N VAL A 31 -13.88 -8.57 -20.12
CA VAL A 31 -13.72 -8.09 -21.50
C VAL A 31 -12.27 -8.33 -21.94
N PRO A 32 -12.01 -9.12 -23.00
CA PRO A 32 -10.66 -9.35 -23.49
C PRO A 32 -10.14 -8.10 -24.23
N TRP A 33 -9.19 -7.40 -23.63
CA TRP A 33 -8.48 -6.30 -24.29
C TRP A 33 -7.41 -6.84 -25.23
N HIS A 34 -7.65 -6.64 -26.53
CA HIS A 34 -6.66 -6.76 -27.57
C HIS A 34 -5.89 -5.43 -27.62
N CYS A 35 -4.56 -5.48 -27.60
CA CYS A 35 -3.68 -4.31 -27.72
C CYS A 35 -3.20 -4.17 -29.17
N PRO A 36 -3.69 -3.21 -29.98
CA PRO A 36 -3.17 -2.98 -31.31
C PRO A 36 -2.21 -1.78 -31.26
N LEU A 37 -0.95 -2.00 -30.87
CA LEU A 37 0.11 -1.01 -31.04
C LEU A 37 1.40 -1.70 -31.53
N GLN A 38 1.35 -2.17 -32.77
CA GLN A 38 2.55 -2.29 -33.60
C GLN A 38 2.29 -1.53 -34.91
N GLN A 39 2.75 -0.27 -34.99
CA GLN A 39 3.18 0.33 -36.25
C GLN A 39 3.93 1.66 -36.04
N LEU A 40 5.21 1.63 -36.43
CA LEU A 40 6.13 2.72 -36.83
C LEU A 40 6.43 3.85 -35.80
N MET A 41 7.67 4.30 -35.59
CA MET A 41 8.68 4.64 -36.60
C MET A 41 10.11 4.38 -36.12
N ARG A 42 10.94 3.83 -37.01
CA ARG A 42 12.40 3.86 -36.93
C ARG A 42 12.86 5.29 -37.21
N TYR A 43 13.48 5.96 -36.25
CA TYR A 43 14.25 7.17 -36.51
C TYR A 43 15.73 6.78 -36.71
N HIS A 44 16.23 7.02 -37.93
CA HIS A 44 17.67 7.11 -38.20
C HIS A 44 18.20 8.41 -37.59
N MET A 45 19.23 8.31 -36.74
CA MET A 45 20.03 9.44 -36.25
C MET A 45 21.16 9.75 -37.25
N PRO A 46 21.28 10.97 -37.79
CA PRO A 46 22.51 11.44 -38.38
C PRO A 46 23.46 12.02 -37.31
N CYS A 47 24.74 11.83 -37.59
CA CYS A 47 25.91 12.21 -36.80
C CYS A 47 26.09 13.74 -36.65
N ALA A 48 26.60 14.12 -35.48
CA ALA A 48 27.33 15.36 -35.14
C ALA A 48 26.56 16.71 -35.13
N ALA A 49 26.13 17.12 -33.93
CA ALA A 49 26.19 18.51 -33.51
C ALA A 49 26.55 18.57 -32.01
N ARG A 50 27.78 18.97 -31.71
CA ARG A 50 28.28 19.24 -30.36
C ARG A 50 27.67 20.56 -29.88
N LEU A 51 26.48 20.51 -29.29
CA LEU A 51 25.93 21.64 -28.54
C LEU A 51 26.39 21.54 -27.08
N ARG A 52 27.27 22.47 -26.68
CA ARG A 52 27.51 22.77 -25.26
C ARG A 52 26.26 23.44 -24.70
N LEU A 53 25.33 22.66 -24.15
CA LEU A 53 24.29 23.21 -23.29
C LEU A 53 24.88 23.47 -21.91
N HIS A 54 25.08 24.76 -21.62
CA HIS A 54 25.23 25.25 -20.27
C HIS A 54 23.93 25.01 -19.50
N ALA A 55 24.07 24.34 -18.35
CA ALA A 55 23.20 24.39 -17.17
C ALA A 55 21.69 24.50 -17.45
N ILE A 56 21.08 23.44 -17.97
CA ILE A 56 19.68 23.15 -17.65
C ILE A 56 19.71 22.50 -16.27
N PHE A 57 18.93 23.04 -15.32
CA PHE A 57 18.67 22.39 -14.04
C PHE A 57 18.39 20.91 -14.28
N SER A 58 19.37 20.05 -13.95
CA SER A 58 19.16 18.63 -13.87
C SER A 58 18.26 18.42 -12.65
N PHE A 59 16.95 18.59 -12.83
CA PHE A 59 15.99 18.07 -11.87
C PHE A 59 16.26 16.57 -11.81
N ALA A 60 16.97 16.14 -10.77
CA ALA A 60 17.18 14.74 -10.52
C ALA A 60 15.78 14.13 -10.32
N MET A 61 15.37 13.29 -11.27
CA MET A 61 14.09 12.60 -11.22
C MET A 61 14.21 11.41 -10.26
N ALA A 62 13.11 11.09 -9.57
CA ALA A 62 13.04 9.91 -8.72
C ALA A 62 13.32 8.65 -9.56
N GLN A 63 14.32 7.87 -9.13
CA GLN A 63 14.69 6.63 -9.81
C GLN A 63 13.83 5.49 -9.27
N ILE A 64 13.04 4.90 -10.16
CA ILE A 64 12.19 3.76 -9.86
C ILE A 64 12.67 2.50 -10.58
N PHE A 65 12.44 1.34 -9.97
CA PHE A 65 12.87 0.04 -10.49
C PHE A 65 11.74 -0.99 -10.38
N PRO A 66 11.66 -1.92 -11.34
CA PRO A 66 10.81 -3.09 -11.19
C PRO A 66 11.31 -3.95 -10.03
N PHE A 67 10.40 -4.64 -9.35
CA PHE A 67 10.75 -5.57 -8.27
C PHE A 67 9.90 -6.84 -8.34
N THR A 68 10.35 -7.89 -7.66
CA THR A 68 9.58 -9.13 -7.56
C THR A 68 8.66 -9.05 -6.34
N ALA A 69 7.36 -8.92 -6.57
CA ALA A 69 6.36 -8.85 -5.52
C ALA A 69 5.96 -10.25 -5.04
N VAL A 70 5.33 -10.27 -3.87
CA VAL A 70 4.54 -11.37 -3.36
C VAL A 70 3.07 -10.96 -3.46
N THR A 71 2.25 -11.77 -4.12
CA THR A 71 0.81 -11.49 -4.31
C THR A 71 -0.02 -12.68 -3.87
N TYR A 72 -1.31 -12.47 -3.65
CA TYR A 72 -2.24 -13.59 -3.50
C TYR A 72 -2.29 -14.43 -4.78
N SER A 73 -2.39 -15.74 -4.61
CA SER A 73 -2.73 -16.66 -5.70
C SER A 73 -4.25 -16.72 -5.89
N ALA A 74 -4.69 -17.30 -7.01
CA ALA A 74 -6.11 -17.52 -7.27
C ALA A 74 -6.77 -18.43 -6.20
N GLN A 75 -6.01 -19.27 -5.51
CA GLN A 75 -6.50 -20.14 -4.45
C GLN A 75 -7.00 -19.36 -3.23
N ALA A 76 -6.50 -18.15 -3.01
CA ALA A 76 -6.92 -17.31 -1.89
C ALA A 76 -8.38 -16.81 -2.05
N GLY A 77 -8.93 -16.87 -3.26
CA GLY A 77 -10.30 -16.45 -3.56
C GLY A 77 -10.41 -14.98 -3.92
N ASP A 78 -11.58 -14.39 -3.65
CA ASP A 78 -11.90 -13.00 -3.99
C ASP A 78 -11.00 -11.99 -3.24
N PRO A 79 -10.17 -11.19 -3.94
CA PRO A 79 -9.30 -10.18 -3.34
C PRO A 79 -10.01 -9.19 -2.40
N ALA A 80 -11.28 -8.86 -2.65
CA ALA A 80 -12.03 -7.92 -1.82
C ALA A 80 -12.18 -8.41 -0.37
N ARG A 81 -12.15 -9.73 -0.16
CA ARG A 81 -12.23 -10.38 1.17
C ARG A 81 -10.86 -10.57 1.82
N LEU A 82 -9.78 -10.33 1.08
CA LEU A 82 -8.40 -10.60 1.49
C LEU A 82 -7.67 -9.35 1.96
N ILE A 83 -8.06 -8.17 1.47
CA ILE A 83 -7.45 -6.90 1.85
C ILE A 83 -8.09 -6.31 3.12
N CYS A 84 -7.42 -5.32 3.70
CA CYS A 84 -7.93 -4.56 4.83
C CYS A 84 -7.59 -3.06 4.68
N PRO A 85 -8.27 -2.18 5.42
CA PRO A 85 -7.88 -0.78 5.51
C PRO A 85 -6.48 -0.61 6.16
N PRO A 86 -5.91 0.61 6.15
CA PRO A 86 -4.71 0.92 6.91
C PRO A 86 -4.84 0.58 8.40
N TYR A 87 -3.78 0.01 8.97
CA TYR A 87 -3.74 -0.46 10.36
C TYR A 87 -4.15 0.57 11.43
N ASP A 88 -3.90 1.85 11.19
CA ASP A 88 -4.07 2.94 12.15
C ASP A 88 -5.52 3.42 12.28
N ILE A 89 -6.40 2.99 11.36
CA ILE A 89 -7.84 3.28 11.40
C ILE A 89 -8.70 2.05 11.74
N ILE A 90 -8.09 0.89 11.98
CA ILE A 90 -8.79 -0.34 12.33
C ILE A 90 -9.03 -0.39 13.85
N SER A 91 -10.30 -0.36 14.26
CA SER A 91 -10.71 -0.63 15.64
C SER A 91 -10.64 -2.13 15.98
N PRO A 92 -10.59 -2.52 17.27
CA PRO A 92 -10.59 -3.94 17.66
C PRO A 92 -11.79 -4.72 17.11
N GLN A 93 -12.98 -4.13 17.10
CA GLN A 93 -14.17 -4.76 16.53
C GLN A 93 -14.05 -4.97 15.02
N GLN A 94 -13.47 -3.99 14.29
CA GLN A 94 -13.21 -4.14 12.86
C GLN A 94 -12.13 -5.20 12.59
N GLN A 95 -11.11 -5.29 13.44
CA GLN A 95 -10.08 -6.33 13.36
C GLN A 95 -10.72 -7.72 13.47
N GLU A 96 -11.60 -7.94 14.46
CA GLU A 96 -12.33 -9.20 14.61
C GLU A 96 -13.20 -9.52 13.38
N ALA A 97 -13.92 -8.53 12.84
CA ALA A 97 -14.73 -8.71 11.63
C ALA A 97 -13.86 -9.09 10.41
N LEU A 98 -12.71 -8.44 10.22
CA LEU A 98 -11.76 -8.77 9.16
C LEU A 98 -11.19 -10.19 9.34
N TYR A 99 -10.90 -10.60 10.58
CA TYR A 99 -10.48 -11.97 10.89
C TYR A 99 -11.56 -13.00 10.54
N ALA A 100 -12.83 -12.68 10.77
CA ALA A 100 -13.96 -13.53 10.42
C ALA A 100 -14.26 -13.58 8.91
N THR A 101 -13.87 -12.54 8.16
CA THR A 101 -14.13 -12.42 6.71
C THR A 101 -13.39 -13.49 5.89
N SER A 102 -12.12 -13.75 6.24
CA SER A 102 -11.29 -14.76 5.58
C SER A 102 -10.15 -15.23 6.49
N PRO A 103 -9.78 -16.53 6.47
CA PRO A 103 -8.55 -17.01 7.11
C PRO A 103 -7.29 -16.37 6.50
N TRP A 104 -7.39 -15.83 5.29
CA TRP A 104 -6.30 -15.23 4.53
C TRP A 104 -6.36 -13.70 4.49
N ASN A 105 -7.22 -13.05 5.31
CA ASN A 105 -7.30 -11.60 5.34
C ASN A 105 -5.99 -10.99 5.88
N TYR A 106 -5.42 -10.04 5.13
CA TYR A 106 -4.10 -9.46 5.33
C TYR A 106 -3.95 -8.74 6.69
N VAL A 107 -5.06 -8.41 7.37
CA VAL A 107 -5.07 -7.94 8.76
C VAL A 107 -4.21 -8.83 9.67
N ARG A 108 -4.18 -10.14 9.42
CA ARG A 108 -3.40 -11.13 10.19
C ARG A 108 -1.88 -10.92 10.09
N VAL A 109 -1.41 -10.27 9.03
CA VAL A 109 -0.02 -9.90 8.81
C VAL A 109 0.23 -8.47 9.29
N VAL A 110 -0.64 -7.53 8.93
CA VAL A 110 -0.36 -6.10 9.15
C VAL A 110 -0.70 -5.59 10.55
N LEU A 111 -1.70 -6.21 11.18
CA LEU A 111 -2.20 -5.88 12.52
C LEU A 111 -2.66 -7.19 13.18
N ASN A 112 -1.72 -8.04 13.57
CA ASN A 112 -2.04 -9.30 14.25
C ASN A 112 -2.60 -9.03 15.67
N ASN A 113 -3.56 -9.84 16.10
CA ASN A 113 -4.27 -9.70 17.38
C ASN A 113 -3.55 -10.34 18.59
N ALA A 114 -2.37 -10.95 18.40
CA ALA A 114 -1.59 -11.46 19.53
C ALA A 114 -1.12 -10.31 20.46
N PRO A 115 -0.99 -10.56 21.77
CA PRO A 115 -0.70 -9.51 22.74
C PRO A 115 0.74 -9.00 22.64
N GLY A 116 0.89 -7.68 22.77
CA GLY A 116 2.19 -7.02 22.90
C GLY A 116 3.16 -7.34 21.74
N PRO A 117 4.46 -7.50 22.01
CA PRO A 117 5.46 -7.77 20.97
C PRO A 117 5.28 -9.10 20.21
N GLN A 118 4.52 -10.06 20.77
CA GLN A 118 4.28 -11.35 20.11
C GLN A 118 3.51 -11.19 18.78
N ARG A 119 2.78 -10.08 18.61
CA ARG A 119 2.12 -9.77 17.33
C ARG A 119 3.05 -9.84 16.13
N TYR A 120 4.31 -9.39 16.27
CA TYR A 120 5.23 -9.33 15.14
C TYR A 120 5.70 -10.73 14.70
N SER A 121 5.96 -11.62 15.66
CA SER A 121 6.31 -13.01 15.34
C SER A 121 5.13 -13.77 14.77
N GLN A 122 3.90 -13.49 15.23
CA GLN A 122 2.68 -14.08 14.68
C GLN A 122 2.36 -13.56 13.28
N SER A 123 2.57 -12.27 13.01
CA SER A 123 2.52 -11.70 11.65
C SER A 123 3.50 -12.40 10.71
N ALA A 124 4.74 -12.60 11.16
CA ALA A 124 5.77 -13.29 10.37
C ALA A 124 5.39 -14.76 10.12
N ALA A 125 4.90 -15.47 11.15
CA ALA A 125 4.45 -16.85 11.03
C ALA A 125 3.29 -16.98 10.03
N ALA A 126 2.29 -16.10 10.09
CA ALA A 126 1.18 -16.08 9.14
C ALA A 126 1.68 -15.86 7.70
N LEU A 127 2.56 -14.87 7.49
CA LEU A 127 3.12 -14.58 6.16
C LEU A 127 3.91 -15.78 5.60
N GLN A 128 4.76 -16.40 6.41
CA GLN A 128 5.54 -17.58 6.00
C GLN A 128 4.66 -18.79 5.71
N GLU A 129 3.62 -19.01 6.51
CA GLU A 129 2.68 -20.08 6.28
C GLU A 129 1.92 -19.89 4.97
N TRP A 130 1.52 -18.66 4.62
CA TRP A 130 0.82 -18.37 3.37
C TRP A 130 1.72 -18.53 2.15
N LEU A 131 3.01 -18.19 2.26
CA LEU A 131 4.00 -18.48 1.23
C LEU A 131 4.19 -19.99 1.04
N ARG A 132 4.33 -20.74 2.14
CA ARG A 132 4.54 -22.19 2.12
C ARG A 132 3.34 -22.95 1.57
N SER A 133 2.13 -22.49 1.86
CA SER A 133 0.87 -23.09 1.42
C SER A 133 0.41 -22.64 0.02
N GLY A 134 1.12 -21.69 -0.61
CA GLY A 134 0.77 -21.18 -1.94
C GLY A 134 -0.40 -20.18 -1.96
N ILE A 135 -0.88 -19.73 -0.80
CA ILE A 135 -1.85 -18.62 -0.69
C ILE A 135 -1.21 -17.30 -1.15
N LEU A 136 0.05 -17.09 -0.78
CA LEU A 136 0.90 -16.04 -1.32
C LEU A 136 1.96 -16.65 -2.24
N VAL A 137 2.17 -16.02 -3.39
CA VAL A 137 3.14 -16.46 -4.39
C VAL A 137 4.08 -15.33 -4.75
N LYS A 138 5.36 -15.67 -4.85
CA LYS A 138 6.39 -14.76 -5.37
C LYS A 138 6.33 -14.78 -6.90
N GLN A 139 6.34 -13.61 -7.50
CA GLN A 139 6.31 -13.47 -8.96
C GLN A 139 7.61 -13.97 -9.61
N GLU A 140 7.54 -14.43 -10.85
CA GLU A 140 8.68 -15.03 -11.54
C GLU A 140 9.71 -13.99 -12.02
N SER A 141 9.24 -12.78 -12.35
CA SER A 141 10.08 -11.71 -12.89
C SER A 141 9.79 -10.36 -12.21
N PRO A 142 10.78 -9.46 -12.12
CA PRO A 142 10.55 -8.10 -11.66
C PRO A 142 9.58 -7.34 -12.57
N ALA A 143 8.66 -6.60 -11.98
CA ALA A 143 7.70 -5.77 -12.71
C ALA A 143 7.37 -4.47 -11.97
N LEU A 144 6.71 -3.55 -12.68
CA LEU A 144 5.92 -2.48 -12.07
C LEU A 144 4.49 -2.98 -11.91
N TYR A 145 3.88 -2.81 -10.74
CA TYR A 145 2.56 -3.39 -10.47
C TYR A 145 1.50 -2.31 -10.53
N LEU A 146 0.64 -2.36 -11.54
CA LEU A 146 -0.50 -1.46 -11.65
C LEU A 146 -1.55 -1.80 -10.58
N TYR A 147 -2.01 -0.78 -9.87
CA TYR A 147 -3.07 -0.86 -8.88
C TYR A 147 -4.27 -0.05 -9.37
N ARG A 148 -5.46 -0.65 -9.28
CA ARG A 148 -6.73 0.01 -9.55
C ARG A 148 -7.73 -0.34 -8.46
N GLN A 149 -8.32 0.69 -7.88
CA GLN A 149 -9.36 0.57 -6.87
C GLN A 149 -10.63 1.23 -7.38
N SER A 150 -11.72 0.49 -7.46
CA SER A 150 -13.05 1.01 -7.80
C SER A 150 -13.86 1.24 -6.53
N PHE A 151 -14.56 2.36 -6.43
CA PHE A 151 -15.40 2.72 -5.28
C PHE A 151 -16.50 3.70 -5.69
N PRO A 152 -17.63 3.78 -4.96
CA PRO A 152 -18.62 4.82 -5.20
C PRO A 152 -18.10 6.18 -4.72
N HIS A 153 -18.32 7.23 -5.51
CA HIS A 153 -17.92 8.58 -5.12
C HIS A 153 -18.69 9.01 -3.85
N PRO A 154 -18.01 9.50 -2.79
CA PRO A 154 -18.62 9.68 -1.47
C PRO A 154 -19.75 10.71 -1.43
N ILE A 155 -19.80 11.63 -2.41
CA ILE A 155 -20.84 12.67 -2.49
C ILE A 155 -21.94 12.31 -3.49
N THR A 156 -21.59 11.70 -4.62
CA THR A 156 -22.51 11.54 -5.76
C THR A 156 -22.98 10.10 -5.96
N GLY A 157 -22.35 9.12 -5.29
CA GLY A 157 -22.63 7.70 -5.48
C GLY A 157 -22.20 7.12 -6.83
N ALA A 158 -21.76 7.95 -7.78
CA ALA A 158 -21.32 7.50 -9.09
C ALA A 158 -20.09 6.55 -8.98
N PRO A 159 -20.02 5.48 -9.78
CA PRO A 159 -18.84 4.63 -9.84
C PRO A 159 -17.60 5.46 -10.21
N THR A 160 -16.58 5.42 -9.38
CA THR A 160 -15.28 6.04 -9.65
C THR A 160 -14.15 5.05 -9.42
N PHE A 161 -12.95 5.40 -9.86
CA PHE A 161 -11.77 4.60 -9.58
C PHE A 161 -10.52 5.45 -9.37
N ARG A 162 -9.57 4.90 -8.62
CA ARG A 162 -8.21 5.41 -8.49
C ARG A 162 -7.24 4.43 -9.13
N MET A 163 -6.22 4.96 -9.78
CA MET A 163 -5.11 4.18 -10.32
C MET A 163 -3.79 4.67 -9.75
N GLY A 164 -2.86 3.73 -9.57
CA GLY A 164 -1.48 3.98 -9.18
C GLY A 164 -0.63 2.79 -9.56
N PHE A 165 0.63 2.78 -9.17
CA PHE A 165 1.48 1.62 -9.36
C PHE A 165 2.49 1.49 -8.22
N PHE A 166 2.94 0.27 -7.99
CA PHE A 166 4.01 -0.03 -7.05
C PHE A 166 5.32 -0.27 -7.79
N CYS A 167 6.39 0.31 -7.26
CA CYS A 167 7.76 0.18 -7.75
C CYS A 167 8.74 0.25 -6.58
N ALA A 168 9.97 -0.22 -6.79
CA ALA A 168 11.05 0.08 -5.86
C ALA A 168 11.56 1.50 -6.14
N LEU A 169 11.79 2.27 -5.08
CA LEU A 169 12.30 3.64 -5.16
C LEU A 169 13.73 3.68 -4.60
N ARG A 170 14.64 4.34 -5.31
CA ARG A 170 15.98 4.63 -4.79
C ARG A 170 15.87 5.52 -3.56
N LEU A 171 16.55 5.15 -2.47
CA LEU A 171 16.67 6.01 -1.31
C LEU A 171 17.56 7.21 -1.64
N GLU A 172 17.04 8.40 -1.36
CA GLU A 172 17.73 9.66 -1.56
C GLU A 172 17.77 10.44 -0.25
N PRO A 173 18.88 11.15 0.07
CA PRO A 173 18.88 12.10 1.17
C PRO A 173 17.81 13.17 0.96
N TYR A 174 17.13 13.61 2.01
CA TYR A 174 16.12 14.68 1.88
C TYR A 174 16.68 15.98 1.28
N SER A 175 17.96 16.27 1.51
CA SER A 175 18.66 17.42 0.92
C SER A 175 18.73 17.39 -0.62
N SER A 176 18.52 16.24 -1.25
CA SER A 176 18.47 16.13 -2.71
C SER A 176 17.21 16.75 -3.32
N GLY A 177 16.12 16.89 -2.55
CA GLY A 177 14.83 17.38 -3.04
C GLY A 177 14.13 16.47 -4.07
N VAL A 178 14.68 15.28 -4.36
CA VAL A 178 14.15 14.33 -5.36
C VAL A 178 12.92 13.60 -4.86
N VAL A 179 12.96 13.16 -3.60
CA VAL A 179 11.84 12.51 -2.90
C VAL A 179 11.41 13.43 -1.77
N LEU A 180 10.21 13.97 -1.87
CA LEU A 180 9.65 14.88 -0.87
C LEU A 180 9.11 14.07 0.33
N PRO A 181 9.40 14.47 1.57
CA PRO A 181 8.83 13.83 2.75
C PRO A 181 7.31 14.09 2.82
N HIS A 182 6.54 13.08 3.18
CA HIS A 182 5.10 13.19 3.43
C HIS A 182 4.87 13.35 4.94
N GLU A 183 4.58 14.59 5.37
CA GLU A 183 4.12 14.96 6.72
C GLU A 183 4.98 14.50 7.93
N ASN A 184 4.67 15.00 9.13
CA ASN A 184 5.39 14.67 10.37
C ASN A 184 4.93 13.30 10.93
N THR A 185 5.56 12.20 10.53
CA THR A 185 5.24 10.87 11.06
C THR A 185 5.60 10.73 12.54
N ARG A 186 4.65 10.23 13.36
CA ARG A 186 4.82 10.01 14.81
C ARG A 186 5.90 8.95 15.08
N ALA A 187 6.74 9.16 16.09
CA ALA A 187 7.84 8.25 16.44
C ALA A 187 7.35 6.81 16.73
N GLN A 188 6.24 6.68 17.46
CA GLN A 188 5.65 5.39 17.81
C GLN A 188 5.21 4.59 16.56
N ALA A 189 4.60 5.25 15.57
CA ALA A 189 4.19 4.59 14.33
C ALA A 189 5.40 4.09 13.53
N LYS A 190 6.48 4.88 13.48
CA LYS A 190 7.73 4.48 12.81
C LYS A 190 8.37 3.26 13.46
N GLU A 191 8.46 3.26 14.78
CA GLU A 191 9.04 2.13 15.53
C GLU A 191 8.22 0.85 15.35
N ASP A 192 6.90 0.96 15.45
CA ASP A 192 5.99 -0.16 15.23
C ASP A 192 6.16 -0.77 13.82
N ARG A 193 6.05 0.06 12.77
CA ARG A 193 6.20 -0.41 11.39
C ARG A 193 7.59 -0.97 11.13
N LEU A 194 8.64 -0.39 11.71
CA LEU A 194 10.00 -0.94 11.62
C LEU A 194 10.11 -2.32 12.28
N ASN A 195 9.52 -2.52 13.45
CA ASN A 195 9.51 -3.83 14.13
C ASN A 195 8.75 -4.87 13.32
N LEU A 196 7.62 -4.50 12.72
CA LEU A 196 6.88 -5.37 11.82
C LEU A 196 7.72 -5.75 10.59
N MET A 197 8.31 -4.79 9.88
CA MET A 197 9.18 -5.05 8.72
C MET A 197 10.38 -5.92 9.08
N ARG A 198 10.99 -5.72 10.26
CA ARG A 198 12.11 -6.54 10.74
C ARG A 198 11.71 -7.99 10.97
N ALA A 199 10.52 -8.23 11.50
CA ALA A 199 10.01 -9.57 11.77
C ALA A 199 9.56 -10.29 10.49
N THR A 200 8.82 -9.60 9.61
CA THR A 200 8.26 -10.21 8.40
C THR A 200 9.25 -10.26 7.23
N LYS A 201 10.31 -9.43 7.25
CA LYS A 201 11.20 -9.17 6.11
C LYS A 201 10.46 -8.71 4.86
N ALA A 202 9.33 -8.03 5.06
CA ALA A 202 8.47 -7.51 4.00
C ALA A 202 8.06 -6.07 4.32
N ASN A 203 7.63 -5.32 3.30
CA ASN A 203 6.91 -4.05 3.48
C ASN A 203 5.40 -4.31 3.31
N PRO A 204 4.65 -4.48 4.40
CA PRO A 204 3.24 -4.91 4.33
C PRO A 204 2.27 -3.78 3.94
N GLU A 205 2.66 -2.52 4.10
CA GLU A 205 1.82 -1.36 3.79
C GLU A 205 2.65 -0.30 3.04
N PRO A 206 2.93 -0.52 1.75
CA PRO A 206 3.46 0.54 0.91
C PRO A 206 2.43 1.68 0.81
N ILE A 207 2.91 2.91 0.98
CA ILE A 207 2.04 4.09 0.96
C ILE A 207 1.51 4.32 -0.45
N LEU A 208 0.20 4.45 -0.56
CA LEU A 208 -0.50 4.90 -1.75
C LEU A 208 -1.33 6.13 -1.36
N GLY A 209 -1.02 7.29 -1.97
CA GLY A 209 -1.71 8.56 -1.77
C GLY A 209 -3.11 8.60 -2.38
#